data_AF-A0A660CCR8-F1
#
_entry.id   AF-A0A660CCR8-F1
#
_cell.length_a   1.000
_cell.length_b   1.000
_cell.length_c   1.000
_cell.angle_alpha   90.00
_cell.angle_beta   90.00
_cell.angle_gamma   90.00
#
_symmetry.space_group_name_H-M   'P 1'
#
loop_
_entity.id
_entity.type
_entity.pdbx_description
1 polymer ?
#
loop_
_entity_poly.entity_id
_entity_poly.type
_entity_poly.pdbx_seq_one_letter_code
_entity_poly.pdbx_strand_id
1 'polypeptide(L)'
;MARDYYGILGVSKDASDQEIKRAYRKLARELHPDVNPSEDAQQKFGEVTTAYEVLSDPQKRKIVDLGGDPMDGGAGAAGGRGGGDPFGGFGGLGDIMDAFFGAAAGGGRGRGPRSRVQPGSDALIRLRLTLEECATGIDKDIAVDTAVLCDLCRGAGMAEGGSVTTCDTCGGQGEVQSVQRSFLGQVVTARPCPACQGLGEIITDPCRKCSGDGRVRARRTVTAKIPAGVGDGMRIRLSGQGEVGPGGGPAGDLYVEVDEEPNEVFERQGNELHCRLRIPMTSAALGASVPLETLIDGEVDVEIEPGTQPETELVLTGKGMPRLRSSGRVDGRGDLHVHVDVVVPSKLDEEQAELLRQLAKLRGEEAPELAGSGAKHSGLFSKLRSKR
;
A
#
# COMPACT_ATOMS: atom_id res chain seq x y z
N MET A 1 21.33 -34.60 -23.86
CA MET A 1 21.95 -35.20 -22.64
C MET A 1 21.52 -34.30 -21.49
N ALA A 2 20.93 -34.87 -20.43
CA ALA A 2 20.46 -34.07 -19.30
C ALA A 2 21.65 -33.33 -18.66
N ARG A 3 21.50 -32.01 -18.45
CA ARG A 3 22.52 -31.20 -17.76
C ARG A 3 22.64 -31.65 -16.30
N ASP A 4 23.87 -31.73 -15.78
CA ASP A 4 24.12 -32.09 -14.38
C ASP A 4 24.02 -30.87 -13.46
N TYR A 5 22.79 -30.49 -13.13
CA TYR A 5 22.51 -29.33 -12.29
C TYR A 5 23.11 -29.42 -10.88
N TYR A 6 23.19 -30.64 -10.32
CA TYR A 6 23.83 -30.88 -9.02
C TYR A 6 25.35 -30.72 -9.11
N GLY A 7 25.96 -31.22 -10.19
CA GLY A 7 27.37 -31.02 -10.49
C GLY A 7 27.76 -29.55 -10.70
N ILE A 8 26.91 -28.75 -11.36
CA ILE A 8 27.14 -27.31 -11.58
C ILE A 8 27.19 -26.54 -10.24
N LEU A 9 26.33 -26.89 -9.29
CA LEU A 9 26.35 -26.32 -7.94
C LEU A 9 27.39 -26.98 -7.01
N GLY A 10 28.05 -28.05 -7.45
CA GLY A 10 29.04 -28.80 -6.66
C GLY A 10 28.44 -29.53 -5.45
N VAL A 11 27.19 -29.97 -5.54
CA VAL A 11 26.45 -30.64 -4.46
C VAL A 11 26.04 -32.06 -4.84
N SER A 12 25.76 -32.89 -3.83
CA SER A 12 25.21 -34.24 -4.04
C SER A 12 23.78 -34.17 -4.59
N LYS A 13 23.35 -35.22 -5.31
CA LYS A 13 21.94 -35.40 -5.74
C LYS A 13 20.98 -35.50 -4.53
N ASP A 14 21.47 -36.00 -3.40
CA ASP A 14 20.73 -36.10 -2.14
C ASP A 14 20.78 -34.81 -1.30
N ALA A 15 21.33 -33.70 -1.84
CA ALA A 15 21.49 -32.46 -1.09
C ALA A 15 20.15 -31.87 -0.64
N SER A 16 20.09 -31.41 0.60
CA SER A 16 18.93 -30.69 1.13
C SER A 16 18.78 -29.31 0.49
N ASP A 17 17.58 -28.73 0.52
CA ASP A 17 17.32 -27.39 -0.02
C ASP A 17 18.20 -26.31 0.63
N GLN A 18 18.56 -26.50 1.89
CA GLN A 18 19.47 -25.62 2.61
C GLN A 18 20.91 -25.71 2.07
N GLU A 19 21.38 -26.90 1.71
CA GLU A 19 22.70 -27.12 1.14
C GLU A 19 22.79 -26.55 -0.28
N ILE A 20 21.76 -26.75 -1.10
CA ILE A 20 21.63 -26.16 -2.45
C ILE A 20 21.67 -24.64 -2.37
N LYS A 21 20.88 -24.04 -1.47
CA LYS A 21 20.85 -22.58 -1.28
C LYS A 21 22.16 -22.02 -0.73
N ARG A 22 22.90 -22.80 0.06
CA ARG A 22 24.21 -22.42 0.61
C ARG A 22 25.30 -22.47 -0.46
N ALA A 23 25.30 -23.52 -1.28
CA ALA A 23 26.22 -23.67 -2.41
C ALA A 23 26.04 -22.55 -3.44
N TYR A 24 24.80 -22.25 -3.82
CA TYR A 24 24.49 -21.13 -4.71
C TYR A 24 25.02 -19.80 -4.16
N ARG A 25 24.73 -19.46 -2.89
CA ARG A 25 25.20 -18.19 -2.30
C ARG A 25 26.72 -18.06 -2.24
N LYS A 26 27.45 -19.17 -2.13
CA LYS A 26 28.90 -19.19 -2.15
C LYS A 26 29.42 -18.89 -3.57
N LEU A 27 28.95 -19.66 -4.55
CA LEU A 27 29.34 -19.50 -5.96
C LEU A 27 28.91 -18.15 -6.55
N ALA A 28 27.72 -17.67 -6.21
CA ALA A 28 27.21 -16.37 -6.66
C ALA A 28 28.05 -15.19 -6.15
N ARG A 29 28.70 -15.31 -4.99
CA ARG A 29 29.61 -14.28 -4.46
C ARG A 29 30.99 -14.35 -5.10
N GLU A 30 31.46 -15.55 -5.39
CA GLU A 30 32.76 -15.80 -6.04
C GLU A 30 32.75 -15.42 -7.53
N LEU A 31 31.59 -15.58 -8.20
CA LEU A 31 31.40 -15.34 -9.63
C LEU A 31 30.65 -14.04 -9.94
N HIS A 32 30.40 -13.19 -8.94
CA HIS A 32 29.69 -11.93 -9.15
C HIS A 32 30.50 -11.00 -10.08
N PRO A 33 29.87 -10.33 -11.07
CA PRO A 33 30.58 -9.46 -12.02
C PRO A 33 31.43 -8.36 -11.37
N ASP A 34 30.96 -7.83 -10.23
CA ASP A 34 31.69 -6.81 -9.47
C ASP A 34 32.94 -7.33 -8.76
N VAL A 35 33.01 -8.65 -8.50
CA VAL A 35 34.13 -9.30 -7.79
C VAL A 35 35.06 -10.00 -8.78
N ASN A 36 34.52 -10.52 -9.88
CA ASN A 36 35.27 -11.19 -10.94
C ASN A 36 34.74 -10.79 -12.33
N PRO A 37 35.34 -9.77 -12.98
CA PRO A 37 34.83 -9.20 -14.22
C PRO A 37 35.24 -9.97 -15.49
N SER A 38 35.63 -11.25 -15.39
CA SER A 38 36.00 -12.06 -16.55
C SER A 38 34.78 -12.64 -17.27
N GLU A 39 34.85 -12.78 -18.60
CA GLU A 39 33.78 -13.37 -19.42
C GLU A 39 33.47 -14.81 -19.00
N ASP A 40 34.50 -15.58 -18.61
CA ASP A 40 34.35 -16.95 -18.08
C ASP A 40 33.58 -16.99 -16.75
N ALA A 41 33.76 -15.98 -15.87
CA ALA A 41 33.04 -15.91 -14.61
C ALA A 41 31.56 -15.57 -14.82
N GLN A 42 31.25 -14.71 -15.81
CA GLN A 42 29.87 -14.38 -16.17
C GLN A 42 29.12 -15.59 -16.76
N GLN A 43 29.77 -16.37 -17.62
CA GLN A 43 29.17 -17.60 -18.16
C GLN A 43 28.87 -18.61 -17.05
N LYS A 44 29.84 -18.85 -16.16
CA LYS A 44 29.66 -19.74 -15.00
C LYS A 44 28.61 -19.22 -14.01
N PHE A 45 28.50 -17.90 -13.84
CA PHE A 45 27.46 -17.29 -13.00
C PHE A 45 26.07 -17.55 -13.58
N GLY A 46 25.91 -17.44 -14.90
CA GLY A 46 24.68 -17.80 -15.60
C GLY A 46 24.29 -19.26 -15.38
N GLU A 47 25.24 -20.19 -15.57
CA GLU A 47 25.01 -21.63 -15.36
C GLU A 47 24.62 -21.97 -13.91
N VAL A 48 25.30 -21.37 -12.93
CA VAL A 48 25.01 -21.53 -11.50
C VAL A 48 23.63 -20.99 -11.13
N THR A 49 23.23 -19.87 -11.74
CA THR A 49 21.89 -19.27 -11.53
C THR A 49 20.81 -20.18 -12.10
N THR A 50 20.97 -20.67 -13.33
CA THR A 50 20.03 -21.63 -13.94
C THR A 50 19.94 -22.92 -13.12
N ALA A 51 21.06 -23.46 -12.63
CA ALA A 51 21.05 -24.65 -11.79
C ALA A 51 20.31 -24.44 -10.46
N TYR A 52 20.46 -23.26 -9.84
CA TYR A 52 19.70 -22.92 -8.64
C TYR A 52 18.21 -22.75 -8.91
N GLU A 53 17.81 -22.10 -10.01
CA GLU A 53 16.39 -21.97 -10.39
C GLU A 53 15.70 -23.32 -10.62
N VAL A 54 16.41 -24.27 -11.23
CA VAL A 54 15.90 -25.62 -11.48
C VAL A 54 15.83 -26.43 -10.18
N LEU A 55 16.84 -26.36 -9.32
CA LEU A 55 16.90 -27.19 -8.10
C LEU A 55 16.16 -26.58 -6.89
N SER A 56 15.87 -25.28 -6.92
CA SER A 56 15.09 -24.60 -5.85
C SER A 56 13.58 -24.79 -5.98
N ASP A 57 13.09 -25.14 -7.18
CA ASP A 57 11.69 -25.47 -7.44
C ASP A 57 11.48 -26.99 -7.27
N PRO A 58 10.63 -27.42 -6.31
CA PRO A 58 10.38 -28.85 -6.04
C PRO A 58 9.86 -29.63 -7.25
N GLN A 59 9.10 -29.00 -8.15
CA GLN A 59 8.55 -29.65 -9.33
C GLN A 59 9.60 -29.85 -10.41
N LYS A 60 10.46 -28.84 -10.64
CA LYS A 60 11.57 -28.93 -11.61
C LYS A 60 12.67 -29.87 -11.14
N ARG A 61 12.99 -29.83 -9.83
CA ARG A 61 13.94 -30.76 -9.19
C ARG A 61 13.52 -32.21 -9.41
N LYS A 62 12.24 -32.53 -9.25
CA LYS A 62 11.71 -33.88 -9.49
C LYS A 62 11.91 -34.36 -10.93
N ILE A 63 11.83 -33.46 -11.92
CA ILE A 63 12.09 -33.80 -13.33
C ILE A 63 13.57 -34.15 -13.53
N VAL A 64 14.48 -33.39 -12.91
CA VAL A 64 15.93 -33.66 -12.91
C VAL A 64 16.24 -34.99 -12.22
N ASP A 65 15.59 -35.27 -11.09
CA ASP A 65 15.79 -36.52 -10.33
C ASP A 65 15.29 -37.75 -11.10
N LEU A 66 14.28 -37.57 -11.97
CA LEU A 66 13.79 -38.58 -12.90
C LEU A 66 14.63 -38.70 -14.18
N GLY A 67 15.72 -37.93 -14.29
CA GLY A 67 16.66 -37.96 -15.42
C GLY A 67 16.21 -37.12 -16.64
N GLY A 68 15.20 -36.27 -16.48
CA GLY A 68 14.75 -35.32 -17.50
C GLY A 68 15.40 -33.96 -17.37
N ASP A 69 15.35 -33.15 -18.42
CA ASP A 69 15.83 -31.76 -18.40
C ASP A 69 14.64 -30.80 -18.51
N PRO A 70 14.28 -30.06 -17.45
CA PRO A 70 13.14 -29.13 -17.46
C PRO A 70 13.35 -27.91 -18.37
N MET A 71 14.57 -27.70 -18.90
CA MET A 71 14.90 -26.63 -19.84
C MET A 71 14.99 -27.11 -21.29
N ASP A 72 15.05 -28.42 -21.54
CA ASP A 72 15.07 -28.98 -22.89
C ASP A 72 13.62 -29.14 -23.36
N GLY A 73 13.11 -28.15 -24.08
CA GLY A 73 11.76 -28.12 -24.65
C GLY A 73 11.58 -29.11 -25.82
N GLY A 74 11.91 -30.38 -25.59
CA GLY A 74 11.95 -31.44 -26.60
C GLY A 74 11.16 -32.68 -26.19
N ALA A 75 10.12 -32.96 -26.99
CA ALA A 75 9.30 -34.17 -27.03
C ALA A 75 8.23 -34.35 -25.94
N GLY A 76 7.10 -33.65 -26.09
CA GLY A 76 5.93 -33.97 -25.29
C GLY A 76 4.59 -33.27 -25.56
N ALA A 77 4.46 -32.23 -26.39
CA ALA A 77 3.15 -31.75 -26.84
C ALA A 77 3.29 -30.74 -28.00
N ALA A 78 2.47 -30.91 -29.02
CA ALA A 78 2.47 -30.13 -30.24
C ALA A 78 1.86 -28.73 -30.06
N GLY A 79 2.48 -27.73 -30.71
CA GLY A 79 1.79 -26.58 -31.31
C GLY A 79 2.10 -25.20 -30.72
N GLY A 80 2.94 -24.43 -31.42
CA GLY A 80 3.03 -22.97 -31.22
C GLY A 80 4.38 -22.36 -31.56
N ARG A 81 4.55 -21.90 -32.80
CA ARG A 81 5.69 -21.09 -33.26
C ARG A 81 5.70 -19.72 -32.58
N GLY A 82 6.89 -19.23 -32.21
CA GLY A 82 7.15 -17.81 -32.01
C GLY A 82 8.36 -17.54 -31.13
N GLY A 83 9.52 -17.28 -31.73
CA GLY A 83 10.69 -16.74 -31.02
C GLY A 83 10.46 -15.29 -30.60
N GLY A 84 10.93 -14.93 -29.41
CA GLY A 84 10.94 -13.57 -28.87
C GLY A 84 11.72 -13.52 -27.55
N ASP A 85 12.58 -12.51 -27.44
CA ASP A 85 13.55 -12.18 -26.39
C ASP A 85 13.28 -12.58 -24.92
N PRO A 86 14.31 -13.00 -24.16
CA PRO A 86 14.23 -13.29 -22.73
C PRO A 86 14.37 -12.06 -21.79
N PHE A 87 14.26 -10.82 -22.29
CA PHE A 87 14.43 -9.59 -21.50
C PHE A 87 13.34 -8.52 -21.72
N GLY A 88 12.07 -8.92 -21.84
CA GLY A 88 10.97 -7.94 -21.86
C GLY A 88 9.63 -8.51 -21.41
N GLY A 89 9.13 -8.07 -20.26
CA GLY A 89 7.71 -8.25 -19.90
C GLY A 89 7.47 -8.84 -18.52
N PHE A 90 7.58 -7.98 -17.51
CA PHE A 90 7.04 -8.18 -16.17
C PHE A 90 5.51 -8.41 -16.24
N GLY A 91 5.01 -9.49 -15.63
CA GLY A 91 3.60 -9.67 -15.26
C GLY A 91 2.73 -10.40 -16.30
N GLY A 92 2.52 -11.72 -16.12
CA GLY A 92 1.46 -12.42 -16.85
C GLY A 92 1.55 -13.95 -16.93
N LEU A 93 2.68 -14.57 -16.60
CA LEU A 93 2.87 -16.02 -16.78
C LEU A 93 2.34 -16.89 -15.62
N GLY A 94 2.06 -16.33 -14.45
CA GLY A 94 1.47 -17.06 -13.33
C GLY A 94 0.03 -17.52 -13.61
N ASP A 95 -0.77 -16.65 -14.22
CA ASP A 95 -2.21 -16.87 -14.39
C ASP A 95 -2.55 -17.87 -15.51
N ILE A 96 -1.67 -17.95 -16.53
CA ILE A 96 -1.84 -18.86 -17.68
C ILE A 96 -1.29 -20.26 -17.35
N MET A 97 -0.23 -20.35 -16.54
CA MET A 97 0.32 -21.63 -16.09
C MET A 97 -0.57 -22.27 -14.99
N ASP A 98 -1.17 -21.47 -14.09
CA ASP A 98 -2.17 -21.97 -13.12
C ASP A 98 -3.46 -22.44 -13.81
N ALA A 99 -3.91 -21.76 -14.87
CA ALA A 99 -5.10 -22.16 -15.62
C ALA A 99 -4.92 -23.47 -16.41
N PHE A 100 -3.70 -23.81 -16.82
CA PHE A 100 -3.44 -24.99 -17.67
C PHE A 100 -2.88 -26.19 -16.89
N PHE A 101 -2.04 -25.99 -15.87
CA PHE A 101 -1.46 -27.06 -15.05
C PHE A 101 -2.22 -27.34 -13.74
N GLY A 102 -3.00 -26.38 -13.22
CA GLY A 102 -3.90 -26.59 -12.07
C GLY A 102 -5.05 -27.57 -12.38
N ALA A 103 -5.39 -27.75 -13.65
CA ALA A 103 -6.42 -28.69 -14.11
C ALA A 103 -5.92 -30.16 -14.21
N ALA A 104 -4.60 -30.38 -14.25
CA ALA A 104 -4.02 -31.72 -14.49
C ALA A 104 -3.45 -32.40 -13.24
N ALA A 105 -3.03 -31.63 -12.22
CA ALA A 105 -2.40 -32.17 -11.00
C ALA A 105 -3.37 -32.38 -9.83
N GLY A 106 -4.54 -31.74 -9.85
CA GLY A 106 -5.64 -32.04 -8.95
C GLY A 106 -6.65 -32.89 -9.68
N GLY A 107 -6.80 -34.16 -9.31
CA GLY A 107 -7.83 -35.03 -9.88
C GLY A 107 -9.18 -34.29 -9.92
N GLY A 108 -9.70 -34.11 -11.12
CA GLY A 108 -10.89 -33.31 -11.45
C GLY A 108 -12.15 -33.80 -10.75
N ARG A 109 -12.25 -33.60 -9.44
CA ARG A 109 -13.52 -33.34 -8.80
C ARG A 109 -13.94 -31.99 -9.34
N GLY A 110 -14.91 -32.00 -10.25
CA GLY A 110 -15.59 -30.80 -10.71
C GLY A 110 -15.85 -29.90 -9.50
N ARG A 111 -15.54 -28.61 -9.65
CA ARG A 111 -15.76 -27.64 -8.59
C ARG A 111 -17.25 -27.67 -8.30
N GLY A 112 -17.63 -28.32 -7.19
CA GLY A 112 -19.02 -28.55 -6.83
C GLY A 112 -19.80 -27.22 -6.74
N PRO A 113 -21.13 -27.29 -6.64
CA PRO A 113 -21.98 -26.11 -6.60
C PRO A 113 -21.48 -25.09 -5.57
N ARG A 114 -21.54 -23.81 -5.94
CA ARG A 114 -21.19 -22.70 -5.04
C ARG A 114 -22.19 -22.68 -3.90
N SER A 115 -21.73 -22.49 -2.66
CA SER A 115 -22.63 -22.28 -1.52
C SER A 115 -23.54 -21.07 -1.76
N ARG A 116 -24.81 -21.16 -1.38
CA ARG A 116 -25.72 -20.01 -1.37
C ARG A 116 -25.29 -18.95 -0.36
N VAL A 117 -24.74 -19.39 0.77
CA VAL A 117 -24.20 -18.53 1.82
C VAL A 117 -22.75 -18.21 1.47
N GLN A 118 -22.48 -16.95 1.10
CA GLN A 118 -21.16 -16.46 0.72
C GLN A 118 -20.75 -15.32 1.64
N PRO A 119 -19.45 -15.12 1.93
CA PRO A 119 -18.99 -13.96 2.68
C PRO A 119 -19.28 -12.67 1.91
N GLY A 120 -19.52 -11.61 2.66
CA GLY A 120 -19.67 -10.26 2.16
C GLY A 120 -18.38 -9.69 1.58
N SER A 121 -18.53 -8.72 0.71
CA SER A 121 -17.40 -7.97 0.18
C SER A 121 -16.98 -6.88 1.16
N ASP A 122 -15.67 -6.66 1.24
CA ASP A 122 -15.11 -5.53 1.96
C ASP A 122 -15.40 -4.23 1.20
N ALA A 123 -15.62 -3.15 1.94
CA ALA A 123 -15.84 -1.82 1.39
C ALA A 123 -14.70 -0.87 1.81
N LEU A 124 -14.37 0.10 0.96
CA LEU A 124 -13.43 1.17 1.30
C LEU A 124 -14.11 2.52 1.10
N ILE A 125 -14.06 3.36 2.12
CA ILE A 125 -14.60 4.73 2.09
C ILE A 125 -13.49 5.68 2.47
N ARG A 126 -13.40 6.79 1.74
CA ARG A 126 -12.51 7.90 2.08
C ARG A 126 -13.24 8.87 2.99
N LEU A 127 -12.61 9.20 4.11
CA LEU A 127 -13.12 10.17 5.06
C LEU A 127 -12.16 11.35 5.11
N ARG A 128 -12.67 12.51 4.73
CA ARG A 128 -11.95 13.77 4.85
C ARG A 128 -11.91 14.24 6.29
N LEU A 129 -10.71 14.52 6.76
CA LEU A 129 -10.45 15.02 8.10
C LEU A 129 -9.56 16.26 8.04
N THR A 130 -9.85 17.22 8.90
CA THR A 130 -8.94 18.35 9.09
C THR A 130 -7.72 17.91 9.89
N LEU A 131 -6.61 18.66 9.77
CA LEU A 131 -5.40 18.40 10.55
C LEU A 131 -5.67 18.42 12.07
N GLU A 132 -6.61 19.26 12.53
CA GLU A 132 -7.04 19.34 13.94
C GLU A 132 -7.82 18.09 14.37
N GLU A 133 -8.75 17.59 13.55
CA GLU A 133 -9.46 16.32 13.78
C GLU A 133 -8.47 15.15 13.83
N CYS A 134 -7.45 15.15 12.96
CA CYS A 134 -6.36 14.17 12.99
C CYS A 134 -5.50 14.28 14.25
N ALA A 135 -5.30 15.48 14.79
CA ALA A 135 -4.48 15.72 15.97
C ALA A 135 -5.19 15.33 17.28
N THR A 136 -6.49 15.59 17.38
CA THR A 136 -7.28 15.34 18.60
C THR A 136 -7.96 13.97 18.61
N GLY A 137 -8.24 13.41 17.43
CA GLY A 137 -9.08 12.22 17.28
C GLY A 137 -10.56 12.54 17.45
N ILE A 138 -11.42 11.84 16.71
CA ILE A 138 -12.86 12.12 16.68
C ILE A 138 -13.67 10.84 16.45
N ASP A 139 -14.85 10.78 17.03
CA ASP A 139 -15.87 9.79 16.69
C ASP A 139 -16.78 10.40 15.62
N LYS A 140 -16.74 9.88 14.38
CA LYS A 140 -17.47 10.44 13.23
C LYS A 140 -18.48 9.43 12.70
N ASP A 141 -19.72 9.86 12.55
CA ASP A 141 -20.80 9.04 12.00
C ASP A 141 -20.76 9.07 10.47
N ILE A 142 -20.57 7.90 9.85
CA ILE A 142 -20.46 7.74 8.41
C ILE A 142 -21.72 7.05 7.90
N ALA A 143 -22.44 7.70 6.99
CA ALA A 143 -23.55 7.08 6.27
C ALA A 143 -23.02 6.25 5.11
N VAL A 144 -23.25 4.94 5.14
CA VAL A 144 -22.80 3.97 4.16
C VAL A 144 -23.99 3.30 3.50
N ASP A 145 -24.02 3.35 2.17
CA ASP A 145 -24.99 2.62 1.37
C ASP A 145 -24.41 1.21 1.10
N THR A 146 -25.04 0.18 1.68
CA THR A 146 -24.49 -1.18 1.70
C THR A 146 -25.60 -2.22 1.66
N ALA A 147 -25.24 -3.48 1.38
CA ALA A 147 -26.16 -4.58 1.54
C ALA A 147 -26.28 -4.96 3.02
N VAL A 148 -27.49 -4.87 3.57
CA VAL A 148 -27.82 -5.30 4.93
C VAL A 148 -28.65 -6.58 4.89
N LEU A 149 -28.66 -7.32 5.99
CA LEU A 149 -29.44 -8.54 6.11
C LEU A 149 -30.93 -8.22 5.93
N CYS A 150 -31.62 -9.01 5.11
CA CYS A 150 -33.05 -8.82 4.89
C CYS A 150 -33.80 -9.10 6.21
N ASP A 151 -34.49 -8.11 6.74
CA ASP A 151 -35.33 -8.20 7.94
C ASP A 151 -36.48 -9.22 7.82
N LEU A 152 -37.09 -9.32 6.62
CA LEU A 152 -38.24 -10.19 6.38
C LEU A 152 -37.87 -11.68 6.42
N CYS A 153 -36.81 -12.09 5.71
CA CYS A 153 -36.38 -13.50 5.67
C CYS A 153 -35.17 -13.81 6.55
N ARG A 154 -34.64 -12.80 7.26
CA ARG A 154 -33.44 -12.91 8.12
C ARG A 154 -32.25 -13.61 7.47
N GLY A 155 -31.98 -13.30 6.20
CA GLY A 155 -30.88 -13.93 5.45
C GLY A 155 -31.23 -15.20 4.67
N ALA A 156 -32.36 -15.85 4.96
CA ALA A 156 -32.70 -17.14 4.34
C ALA A 156 -32.93 -17.07 2.82
N GLY A 157 -33.33 -15.91 2.29
CA GLY A 157 -33.64 -15.72 0.86
C GLY A 157 -35.01 -16.24 0.44
N MET A 158 -35.73 -16.94 1.32
CA MET A 158 -37.03 -17.57 1.06
C MET A 158 -38.17 -16.92 1.85
N ALA A 159 -39.40 -17.10 1.39
CA ALA A 159 -40.60 -16.79 2.15
C ALA A 159 -40.73 -17.72 3.37
N GLU A 160 -41.58 -17.37 4.34
CA GLU A 160 -41.86 -18.23 5.49
C GLU A 160 -42.37 -19.61 5.03
N GLY A 161 -41.73 -20.69 5.47
CA GLY A 161 -42.05 -22.05 5.03
C GLY A 161 -41.56 -22.42 3.63
N GLY A 162 -40.86 -21.52 2.93
CA GLY A 162 -40.25 -21.80 1.64
C GLY A 162 -39.18 -22.89 1.73
N SER A 163 -38.96 -23.60 0.63
CA SER A 163 -38.01 -24.71 0.55
C SER A 163 -37.02 -24.52 -0.59
N VAL A 164 -35.95 -25.29 -0.51
CA VAL A 164 -34.92 -25.34 -1.54
C VAL A 164 -35.00 -26.71 -2.20
N THR A 165 -34.99 -26.72 -3.53
CA THR A 165 -35.06 -27.93 -4.34
C THR A 165 -33.81 -28.07 -5.18
N THR A 166 -33.39 -29.29 -5.46
CA THR A 166 -32.26 -29.55 -6.35
C THR A 166 -32.59 -29.04 -7.76
N CYS A 167 -31.63 -28.38 -8.40
CA CYS A 167 -31.83 -27.83 -9.74
C CYS A 167 -31.96 -28.96 -10.78
N ASP A 168 -33.12 -29.08 -11.41
CA ASP A 168 -33.38 -30.10 -12.44
C ASP A 168 -32.48 -29.98 -13.67
N THR A 169 -32.05 -28.76 -14.01
CA THR A 169 -31.22 -28.51 -15.21
C THR A 169 -29.80 -29.04 -15.08
N CYS A 170 -29.22 -29.00 -13.88
CA CYS A 170 -27.85 -29.48 -13.64
C CYS A 170 -27.80 -30.69 -12.70
N GLY A 171 -28.94 -31.18 -12.20
CA GLY A 171 -29.01 -32.28 -11.24
C GLY A 171 -28.22 -32.02 -9.95
N GLY A 172 -28.17 -30.77 -9.49
CA GLY A 172 -27.39 -30.40 -8.30
C GLY A 172 -25.92 -30.07 -8.53
N GLN A 173 -25.40 -30.22 -9.76
CA GLN A 173 -23.98 -30.05 -10.04
C GLN A 173 -23.52 -28.57 -10.10
N GLY A 174 -24.46 -27.62 -10.25
CA GLY A 174 -24.17 -26.19 -10.36
C GLY A 174 -23.61 -25.76 -11.74
N GLU A 175 -23.10 -26.68 -12.53
CA GLU A 175 -22.60 -26.43 -13.89
C GLU A 175 -23.31 -27.29 -14.93
N VAL A 176 -23.36 -26.78 -16.16
CA VAL A 176 -23.81 -27.51 -17.35
C VAL A 176 -22.65 -27.65 -18.32
N GLN A 177 -22.40 -28.87 -18.78
CA GLN A 177 -21.34 -29.14 -19.75
C GLN A 177 -21.89 -28.99 -21.17
N SER A 178 -21.23 -28.14 -21.96
CA SER A 178 -21.51 -28.01 -23.39
C SER A 178 -20.38 -28.63 -24.19
N VAL A 179 -20.71 -29.64 -25.00
CA VAL A 179 -19.76 -30.33 -25.86
C VAL A 179 -19.80 -29.67 -27.24
N GLN A 180 -18.72 -29.02 -27.63
CA GLN A 180 -18.55 -28.47 -28.97
C GLN A 180 -17.62 -29.38 -29.77
N ARG A 181 -18.12 -29.89 -30.91
CA ARG A 181 -17.30 -30.66 -31.84
C ARG A 181 -16.43 -29.69 -32.65
N SER A 182 -15.12 -29.78 -32.48
CA SER A 182 -14.13 -29.02 -33.25
C SER A 182 -13.38 -29.94 -34.21
N PHE A 183 -12.65 -29.34 -35.15
CA PHE A 183 -11.78 -30.09 -36.07
C PHE A 183 -10.62 -30.82 -35.36
N LEU A 184 -10.29 -30.45 -34.12
CA LEU A 184 -9.26 -31.06 -33.27
C LEU A 184 -9.82 -32.10 -32.29
N GLY A 185 -11.13 -32.37 -32.32
CA GLY A 185 -11.80 -33.29 -31.38
C GLY A 185 -12.96 -32.64 -30.63
N GLN A 186 -13.49 -33.35 -29.63
CA GLN A 186 -14.57 -32.84 -28.77
C GLN A 186 -13.98 -32.00 -27.66
N VAL A 187 -14.37 -30.71 -27.61
CA VAL A 187 -14.02 -29.82 -26.50
C VAL A 187 -15.25 -29.70 -25.60
N VAL A 188 -15.10 -30.10 -24.33
CA VAL A 188 -16.14 -29.94 -23.32
C VAL A 188 -15.86 -28.64 -22.56
N THR A 189 -16.80 -27.72 -22.56
CA THR A 189 -16.73 -26.50 -21.74
C THR A 189 -17.82 -26.52 -20.70
N ALA A 190 -17.44 -26.45 -19.43
CA ALA A 190 -18.37 -26.28 -18.32
C ALA A 190 -18.72 -24.79 -18.18
N ARG A 191 -20.01 -24.51 -18.01
CA ARG A 191 -20.52 -23.16 -17.72
C ARG A 191 -21.44 -23.23 -16.50
N PRO A 192 -21.53 -22.16 -15.68
CA PRO A 192 -22.52 -22.10 -14.61
C PRO A 192 -23.91 -22.39 -15.17
N CYS A 193 -24.66 -23.25 -14.48
CA CYS A 193 -26.03 -23.59 -14.86
C CYS A 193 -26.88 -22.30 -14.90
N PRO A 194 -27.60 -22.00 -16.01
CA PRO A 194 -28.38 -20.76 -16.12
C PRO A 194 -29.57 -20.71 -15.16
N ALA A 195 -30.08 -21.87 -14.73
CA ALA A 195 -31.24 -21.96 -13.85
C ALA A 195 -30.91 -21.69 -12.37
N CYS A 196 -29.79 -22.24 -11.87
CA CYS A 196 -29.37 -22.06 -10.47
C CYS A 196 -28.13 -21.15 -10.32
N GLN A 197 -27.61 -20.60 -11.41
CA GLN A 197 -26.44 -19.70 -11.46
C GLN A 197 -25.17 -20.24 -10.77
N GLY A 198 -24.99 -21.57 -10.72
CA GLY A 198 -23.86 -22.17 -10.03
C GLY A 198 -24.18 -22.78 -8.66
N LEU A 199 -25.37 -22.56 -8.11
CA LEU A 199 -25.72 -22.98 -6.74
C LEU A 199 -26.11 -24.45 -6.61
N GLY A 200 -26.45 -25.13 -7.71
CA GLY A 200 -26.97 -26.51 -7.68
C GLY A 200 -28.41 -26.64 -7.16
N GLU A 201 -28.94 -25.59 -6.55
CA GLU A 201 -30.26 -25.58 -5.93
C GLU A 201 -31.09 -24.36 -6.36
N ILE A 202 -32.42 -24.46 -6.31
CA ILE A 202 -33.37 -23.41 -6.65
C ILE A 202 -34.32 -23.20 -5.47
N ILE A 203 -34.55 -21.94 -5.11
CA ILE A 203 -35.53 -21.53 -4.10
C ILE A 203 -36.92 -21.55 -4.77
N THR A 204 -37.86 -22.34 -4.25
CA THR A 204 -39.22 -22.42 -4.81
C THR A 204 -40.00 -21.13 -4.58
N ASP A 205 -39.87 -20.59 -3.36
CA ASP A 205 -40.62 -19.43 -2.89
C ASP A 205 -39.66 -18.33 -2.43
N PRO A 206 -39.12 -17.51 -3.35
CA PRO A 206 -38.18 -16.46 -3.00
C PRO A 206 -38.84 -15.40 -2.14
N CYS A 207 -38.08 -14.84 -1.20
CA CYS A 207 -38.53 -13.73 -0.38
C CYS A 207 -38.88 -12.52 -1.26
N ARG A 208 -40.05 -11.92 -1.04
CA ARG A 208 -40.52 -10.77 -1.85
C ARG A 208 -39.67 -9.50 -1.71
N LYS A 209 -38.95 -9.36 -0.59
CA LYS A 209 -38.15 -8.15 -0.31
C LYS A 209 -36.75 -8.20 -0.92
N CYS A 210 -36.08 -9.36 -0.87
CA CYS A 210 -34.72 -9.55 -1.38
C CYS A 210 -34.63 -10.43 -2.64
N SER A 211 -35.77 -10.92 -3.13
CA SER A 211 -35.87 -11.73 -4.35
C SER A 211 -34.94 -12.94 -4.38
N GLY A 212 -34.67 -13.57 -3.24
CA GLY A 212 -33.76 -14.73 -3.15
C GLY A 212 -32.36 -14.43 -2.60
N ASP A 213 -31.92 -13.18 -2.60
CA ASP A 213 -30.51 -12.83 -2.27
C ASP A 213 -30.20 -12.88 -0.77
N GLY A 214 -31.23 -12.86 0.10
CA GLY A 214 -31.07 -12.86 1.57
C GLY A 214 -30.63 -11.52 2.16
N ARG A 215 -30.35 -10.51 1.32
CA ARG A 215 -29.91 -9.17 1.72
C ARG A 215 -30.62 -8.10 0.88
N VAL A 216 -30.64 -6.87 1.37
CA VAL A 216 -31.24 -5.71 0.70
C VAL A 216 -30.31 -4.51 0.78
N ARG A 217 -30.32 -3.65 -0.23
CA ARG A 217 -29.58 -2.39 -0.17
C ARG A 217 -30.27 -1.44 0.80
N ALA A 218 -29.52 -0.92 1.76
CA ALA A 218 -29.99 0.10 2.68
C ALA A 218 -28.85 1.05 3.04
N ARG A 219 -29.22 2.28 3.39
CA ARG A 219 -28.30 3.22 4.02
C ARG A 219 -28.23 2.94 5.51
N ARG A 220 -27.02 2.75 6.04
CA ARG A 220 -26.78 2.62 7.48
C ARG A 220 -25.79 3.68 7.96
N THR A 221 -25.90 4.06 9.22
CA THR A 221 -24.90 4.91 9.87
C THR A 221 -23.96 4.04 10.69
N VAL A 222 -22.65 4.21 10.49
CA VAL A 222 -21.60 3.52 11.24
C VAL A 222 -20.73 4.58 11.91
N THR A 223 -20.61 4.51 13.23
CA THR A 223 -19.70 5.38 13.99
C THR A 223 -18.28 4.86 13.86
N ALA A 224 -17.41 5.62 13.20
CA ALA A 224 -15.99 5.34 13.12
C ALA A 224 -15.24 6.09 14.23
N LYS A 225 -14.57 5.34 15.12
CA LYS A 225 -13.69 5.91 16.14
C LYS A 225 -12.31 6.14 15.53
N ILE A 226 -11.92 7.40 15.37
CA ILE A 226 -10.68 7.79 14.71
C ILE A 226 -9.68 8.17 15.80
N PRO A 227 -8.59 7.39 15.98
CA PRO A 227 -7.61 7.71 17.01
C PRO A 227 -6.82 8.97 16.64
N ALA A 228 -6.37 9.69 17.67
CA ALA A 228 -5.46 10.81 17.49
C ALA A 228 -4.14 10.37 16.85
N GLY A 229 -3.58 11.21 15.98
CA GLY A 229 -2.34 10.95 15.26
C GLY A 229 -2.50 10.16 13.97
N VAL A 230 -3.72 9.84 13.52
CA VAL A 230 -3.94 9.31 12.17
C VAL A 230 -3.40 10.28 11.13
N GLY A 231 -2.84 9.76 10.04
CA GLY A 231 -2.34 10.55 8.92
C GLY A 231 -2.93 10.12 7.60
N ASP A 232 -2.61 10.89 6.57
CA ASP A 232 -3.08 10.66 5.22
C ASP A 232 -2.81 9.22 4.72
N GLY A 233 -3.80 8.63 4.07
CA GLY A 233 -3.76 7.27 3.54
C GLY A 233 -3.83 6.15 4.58
N MET A 234 -3.87 6.46 5.88
CA MET A 234 -4.06 5.44 6.92
C MET A 234 -5.47 4.83 6.82
N ARG A 235 -5.54 3.51 7.02
CA ARG A 235 -6.79 2.74 6.94
C ARG A 235 -7.21 2.20 8.29
N ILE A 236 -8.43 2.52 8.69
CA ILE A 236 -9.07 2.04 9.91
C ILE A 236 -10.06 0.95 9.53
N ARG A 237 -9.89 -0.25 10.10
CA ARG A 237 -10.77 -1.40 9.85
C ARG A 237 -11.92 -1.43 10.85
N LEU A 238 -13.14 -1.41 10.34
CA LEU A 238 -14.38 -1.61 11.07
C LEU A 238 -14.90 -3.02 10.77
N SER A 239 -14.57 -3.97 11.65
CA SER A 239 -14.85 -5.39 11.43
C SER A 239 -16.35 -5.69 11.37
N GLY A 240 -16.79 -6.45 10.36
CA GLY A 240 -18.21 -6.80 10.16
C GLY A 240 -19.11 -5.62 9.78
N GLN A 241 -18.53 -4.44 9.54
CA GLN A 241 -19.24 -3.24 9.09
C GLN A 241 -19.14 -3.05 7.57
N GLY A 242 -18.77 -4.07 6.81
CA GLY A 242 -18.84 -4.14 5.35
C GLY A 242 -20.16 -4.72 4.85
N GLU A 243 -20.22 -5.12 3.58
CA GLU A 243 -21.48 -5.62 2.99
C GLU A 243 -21.85 -6.98 3.57
N VAL A 244 -23.14 -7.24 3.82
CA VAL A 244 -23.62 -8.60 4.13
C VAL A 244 -23.51 -9.47 2.88
N GLY A 245 -22.99 -10.69 3.01
CA GLY A 245 -22.81 -11.58 1.88
C GLY A 245 -24.11 -12.19 1.35
N PRO A 246 -24.14 -12.64 0.08
CA PRO A 246 -25.28 -13.35 -0.49
C PRO A 246 -25.74 -14.53 0.38
N GLY A 247 -27.04 -14.77 0.38
CA GLY A 247 -27.66 -15.84 1.16
C GLY A 247 -27.61 -15.63 2.68
N GLY A 248 -27.38 -14.39 3.12
CA GLY A 248 -27.27 -14.05 4.55
C GLY A 248 -25.93 -14.45 5.16
N GLY A 249 -24.87 -14.53 4.36
CA GLY A 249 -23.53 -14.82 4.86
C GLY A 249 -22.93 -13.69 5.71
N PRO A 250 -21.80 -13.96 6.38
CA PRO A 250 -21.18 -12.98 7.28
C PRO A 250 -20.84 -11.69 6.52
N ALA A 251 -20.98 -10.56 7.21
CA ALA A 251 -20.59 -9.28 6.64
C ALA A 251 -19.07 -9.21 6.44
N GLY A 252 -18.66 -8.57 5.34
CA GLY A 252 -17.27 -8.16 5.15
C GLY A 252 -16.90 -7.03 6.11
N ASP A 253 -15.73 -6.45 5.89
CA ASP A 253 -15.23 -5.33 6.69
C ASP A 253 -15.35 -4.00 5.95
N LEU A 254 -15.42 -2.91 6.71
CA LEU A 254 -15.36 -1.56 6.16
C LEU A 254 -14.02 -0.93 6.52
N TYR A 255 -13.24 -0.56 5.52
CA TYR A 255 -12.01 0.19 5.65
C TYR A 255 -12.31 1.67 5.44
N VAL A 256 -12.01 2.48 6.45
CA VAL A 256 -12.06 3.93 6.35
C VAL A 256 -10.64 4.43 6.09
N GLU A 257 -10.40 4.94 4.89
CA GLU A 257 -9.14 5.58 4.50
C GLU A 257 -9.23 7.06 4.84
N VAL A 258 -8.27 7.57 5.60
CA VAL A 258 -8.18 8.99 5.96
C VAL A 258 -7.60 9.77 4.78
N ASP A 259 -8.29 10.86 4.43
CA ASP A 259 -7.88 11.86 3.44
C ASP A 259 -7.66 13.18 4.22
N GLU A 260 -6.40 13.54 4.47
CA GLU A 260 -6.06 14.70 5.30
C GLU A 260 -6.19 16.00 4.49
N GLU A 261 -7.02 16.92 4.97
CA GLU A 261 -7.19 18.21 4.32
C GLU A 261 -5.97 19.12 4.58
N PRO A 262 -5.41 19.79 3.55
CA PRO A 262 -4.33 20.75 3.73
C PRO A 262 -4.74 21.87 4.68
N ASN A 263 -3.85 22.22 5.61
CA ASN A 263 -4.06 23.34 6.53
C ASN A 263 -3.34 24.60 6.02
N GLU A 264 -3.90 25.78 6.29
CA GLU A 264 -3.34 27.06 5.82
C GLU A 264 -2.09 27.50 6.60
N VAL A 265 -1.99 27.09 7.87
CA VAL A 265 -0.94 27.54 8.81
C VAL A 265 0.14 26.48 8.99
N PHE A 266 -0.27 25.21 9.07
CA PHE A 266 0.59 24.10 9.42
C PHE A 266 0.79 23.13 8.25
N GLU A 267 2.05 22.76 8.02
CA GLU A 267 2.43 21.68 7.12
C GLU A 267 2.89 20.48 7.96
N ARG A 268 2.24 19.33 7.76
CA ARG A 268 2.56 18.11 8.49
C ARG A 268 3.66 17.31 7.78
N GLN A 269 4.70 16.96 8.53
CA GLN A 269 5.75 16.03 8.09
C GLN A 269 5.86 14.85 9.07
N GLY A 270 5.08 13.80 8.80
CA GLY A 270 4.99 12.65 9.70
C GLY A 270 4.34 13.02 11.02
N ASN A 271 5.13 13.10 12.09
CA ASN A 271 4.66 13.54 13.40
C ASN A 271 5.05 14.99 13.73
N GLU A 272 5.91 15.58 12.92
CA GLU A 272 6.39 16.95 13.09
C GLU A 272 5.45 17.91 12.36
N LEU A 273 5.28 19.11 12.91
CA LEU A 273 4.54 20.19 12.27
C LEU A 273 5.49 21.32 11.91
N HIS A 274 5.25 21.96 10.78
CA HIS A 274 5.98 23.15 10.37
C HIS A 274 5.01 24.30 10.15
N CYS A 275 5.36 25.50 10.62
CA CYS A 275 4.65 26.72 10.26
C CYS A 275 5.65 27.83 9.94
N ARG A 276 5.17 28.89 9.30
CA ARG A 276 5.98 30.07 8.98
C ARG A 276 5.49 31.25 9.79
N LEU A 277 6.36 31.78 10.65
CA LEU A 277 6.09 32.96 11.45
C LEU A 277 6.72 34.18 10.77
N ARG A 278 5.86 35.05 10.23
CA ARG A 278 6.29 36.31 9.62
C ARG A 278 6.42 37.38 10.68
N ILE A 279 7.63 37.90 10.88
CA ILE A 279 7.88 38.98 11.83
C ILE A 279 8.51 40.20 11.14
N PRO A 280 8.17 41.43 11.58
CA PRO A 280 8.85 42.62 11.10
C PRO A 280 10.34 42.62 11.46
N MET A 281 11.16 43.25 10.62
CA MET A 281 12.60 43.40 10.90
C MET A 281 12.92 44.01 12.28
N THR A 282 12.05 44.89 12.79
CA THR A 282 12.23 45.53 14.09
C THR A 282 12.01 44.55 15.24
N SER A 283 10.98 43.71 15.16
CA SER A 283 10.73 42.64 16.12
C SER A 283 11.84 41.59 16.11
N ALA A 284 12.36 41.25 14.94
CA ALA A 284 13.52 40.35 14.83
C ALA A 284 14.78 40.95 15.48
N ALA A 285 15.01 42.25 15.28
CA ALA A 285 16.19 42.95 15.82
C ALA A 285 16.10 43.21 17.33
N LEU A 286 14.93 43.59 17.84
CA LEU A 286 14.72 43.99 19.23
C LEU A 286 14.24 42.86 20.15
N GLY A 287 13.81 41.74 19.56
CA GLY A 287 13.08 40.69 20.25
C GLY A 287 11.59 41.01 20.40
N ALA A 288 10.78 39.97 20.53
CA ALA A 288 9.33 40.08 20.69
C ALA A 288 8.76 38.79 21.30
N SER A 289 7.59 38.87 21.93
CA SER A 289 6.76 37.70 22.23
C SER A 289 5.60 37.68 21.26
N VAL A 290 5.41 36.57 20.53
CA VAL A 290 4.34 36.43 19.54
C VAL A 290 3.44 35.26 19.93
N PRO A 291 2.13 35.49 20.14
CA PRO A 291 1.20 34.40 20.40
C PRO A 291 1.01 33.54 19.15
N LEU A 292 1.13 32.23 19.30
CA LEU A 292 0.93 31.23 18.26
C LEU A 292 -0.17 30.25 18.69
N GLU A 293 -1.24 30.17 17.92
CA GLU A 293 -2.32 29.21 18.15
C GLU A 293 -1.89 27.82 17.67
N THR A 294 -1.73 26.87 18.60
CA THR A 294 -1.36 25.49 18.31
C THR A 294 -2.60 24.61 18.12
N LEU A 295 -2.46 23.50 17.40
CA LEU A 295 -3.58 22.60 17.08
C LEU A 295 -4.20 21.86 18.28
N ILE A 296 -3.44 21.69 19.38
CA ILE A 296 -3.86 20.83 20.51
C ILE A 296 -3.90 21.61 21.83
N ASP A 297 -2.89 22.44 22.10
CA ASP A 297 -2.69 23.04 23.41
C ASP A 297 -3.21 24.49 23.51
N GLY A 298 -3.85 24.99 22.43
CA GLY A 298 -4.31 26.38 22.34
C GLY A 298 -3.16 27.36 22.06
N GLU A 299 -3.31 28.60 22.53
CA GLU A 299 -2.36 29.68 22.32
C GLU A 299 -1.08 29.49 23.16
N VAL A 300 0.08 29.59 22.51
CA VAL A 300 1.41 29.50 23.13
C VAL A 300 2.23 30.72 22.71
N ASP A 301 2.83 31.39 23.68
CA ASP A 301 3.73 32.51 23.43
C ASP A 301 5.08 32.00 22.91
N VAL A 302 5.46 32.45 21.70
CA VAL A 302 6.77 32.19 21.10
C VAL A 302 7.67 33.39 21.35
N GLU A 303 8.73 33.16 22.12
CA GLU A 303 9.74 34.18 22.40
C GLU A 303 10.74 34.28 21.23
N ILE A 304 10.87 35.47 20.67
CA ILE A 304 11.83 35.82 19.63
C ILE A 304 12.98 36.55 20.29
N GLU A 305 14.16 35.94 20.26
CA GLU A 305 15.37 36.55 20.81
C GLU A 305 15.82 37.77 19.96
N PRO A 306 16.34 38.83 20.58
CA PRO A 306 16.91 39.96 19.85
C PRO A 306 18.04 39.52 18.91
N GLY A 307 17.96 39.94 17.65
CA GLY A 307 18.94 39.58 16.61
C GLY A 307 18.61 38.28 15.86
N THR A 308 17.39 37.76 15.99
CA THR A 308 16.91 36.59 15.24
C THR A 308 17.08 36.81 13.73
N GLN A 309 17.68 35.83 13.05
CA GLN A 309 17.95 35.90 11.62
C GLN A 309 16.80 35.32 10.79
N PRO A 310 16.64 35.71 9.51
CA PRO A 310 15.75 35.03 8.60
C PRO A 310 16.06 33.53 8.51
N GLU A 311 15.04 32.70 8.29
CA GLU A 311 15.13 31.23 8.23
C GLU A 311 15.59 30.56 9.54
N THR A 312 15.63 31.31 10.65
CA THR A 312 15.84 30.71 11.97
C THR A 312 14.67 29.78 12.27
N GLU A 313 14.99 28.58 12.74
CA GLU A 313 14.03 27.57 13.13
C GLU A 313 13.93 27.52 14.66
N LEU A 314 12.74 27.79 15.18
CA LEU A 314 12.43 27.65 16.60
C LEU A 314 11.64 26.35 16.80
N VAL A 315 12.11 25.47 17.68
CA VAL A 315 11.49 24.17 17.91
C VAL A 315 10.72 24.19 19.22
N LEU A 316 9.40 24.00 19.14
CA LEU A 316 8.52 23.84 20.29
C LEU A 316 8.31 22.35 20.56
N THR A 317 9.07 21.82 21.52
CA THR A 317 9.07 20.39 21.83
C THR A 317 7.71 19.91 22.32
N GLY A 318 7.24 18.79 21.76
CA GLY A 318 5.99 18.15 22.15
C GLY A 318 4.74 18.93 21.73
N LYS A 319 4.84 19.87 20.78
CA LYS A 319 3.70 20.65 20.22
C LYS A 319 3.28 20.20 18.82
N GLY A 320 3.85 19.11 18.30
CA GLY A 320 3.51 18.49 17.02
C GLY A 320 2.37 17.47 17.10
N MET A 321 2.30 16.59 16.10
CA MET A 321 1.25 15.57 16.00
C MET A 321 1.48 14.42 16.99
N PRO A 322 0.40 13.80 17.52
CA PRO A 322 0.53 12.61 18.36
C PRO A 322 1.11 11.42 17.60
N ARG A 323 1.97 10.65 18.25
CA ARG A 323 2.61 9.48 17.61
C ARG A 323 1.71 8.26 17.76
N LEU A 324 1.03 7.88 16.69
CA LEU A 324 0.18 6.70 16.67
C LEU A 324 1.01 5.44 16.41
N ARG A 325 1.02 4.49 17.35
CA ARG A 325 1.65 3.18 17.16
C ARG A 325 0.71 2.20 16.46
N SER A 326 1.28 1.12 15.91
CA SER A 326 0.53 0.03 15.29
C SER A 326 -0.47 -0.67 16.24
N SER A 327 -0.27 -0.55 17.54
CA SER A 327 -1.19 -1.05 18.58
C SER A 327 -2.43 -0.17 18.79
N GLY A 328 -2.53 0.98 18.11
CA GLY A 328 -3.60 1.96 18.30
C GLY A 328 -3.42 2.85 19.54
N ARG A 329 -2.30 2.75 20.26
CA ARG A 329 -1.96 3.64 21.37
C ARG A 329 -1.17 4.86 20.88
N VAL A 330 -1.44 6.00 21.50
CA VAL A 330 -0.72 7.26 21.29
C VAL A 330 0.42 7.33 22.31
N ASP A 331 1.64 7.61 21.85
CA ASP A 331 2.83 7.68 22.71
C ASP A 331 3.64 8.94 22.44
N GLY A 332 3.40 9.96 23.26
CA GLY A 332 4.01 11.28 23.10
C GLY A 332 3.55 12.00 21.82
N ARG A 333 4.20 13.14 21.56
CA ARG A 333 3.95 14.01 20.41
C ARG A 333 5.25 14.31 19.70
N GLY A 334 5.17 14.65 18.41
CA GLY A 334 6.26 15.33 17.73
C GLY A 334 6.39 16.78 18.21
N ASP A 335 7.23 17.52 17.51
CA ASP A 335 7.57 18.91 17.77
C ASP A 335 6.93 19.82 16.70
N LEU A 336 6.81 21.10 17.04
CA LEU A 336 6.39 22.14 16.10
C LEU A 336 7.59 23.02 15.76
N HIS A 337 7.93 23.05 14.49
CA HIS A 337 9.01 23.80 13.90
C HIS A 337 8.48 25.11 13.33
N VAL A 338 8.84 26.21 13.98
CA VAL A 338 8.43 27.56 13.58
C VAL A 338 9.57 28.18 12.79
N HIS A 339 9.36 28.33 11.48
CA HIS A 339 10.31 28.96 10.57
C HIS A 339 10.10 30.47 10.54
N VAL A 340 11.09 31.23 10.96
CA VAL A 340 11.01 32.70 11.05
C VAL A 340 11.30 33.32 9.69
N ASP A 341 10.31 34.05 9.17
CA ASP A 341 10.41 34.84 7.93
C ASP A 341 10.44 36.33 8.30
N VAL A 342 11.61 36.96 8.15
CA VAL A 342 11.79 38.37 8.54
C VAL A 342 11.40 39.27 7.37
N VAL A 343 10.35 40.05 7.57
CA VAL A 343 9.81 40.96 6.56
C VAL A 343 10.49 42.33 6.69
N VAL A 344 11.24 42.70 5.65
CA VAL A 344 11.80 44.04 5.48
C VAL A 344 10.72 44.96 4.88
N PRO A 345 10.48 46.16 5.44
CA PRO A 345 9.48 47.08 4.93
C PRO A 345 9.82 47.53 3.50
N SER A 346 8.82 47.49 2.60
CA SER A 346 8.99 47.82 1.18
C SER A 346 8.61 49.26 0.81
N LYS A 347 7.82 49.93 1.66
CA LYS A 347 7.39 51.32 1.47
C LYS A 347 7.66 52.08 2.76
N LEU A 348 8.53 53.08 2.67
CA LEU A 348 8.93 53.92 3.79
C LEU A 348 8.52 55.37 3.50
N ASP A 349 7.97 56.03 4.50
CA ASP A 349 7.83 57.50 4.47
C ASP A 349 9.18 58.19 4.78
N GLU A 350 9.19 59.52 4.71
CA GLU A 350 10.42 60.32 4.87
C GLU A 350 11.03 60.16 6.28
N GLU A 351 10.19 60.09 7.31
CA GLU A 351 10.61 59.95 8.71
C GLU A 351 11.19 58.56 8.97
N GLN A 352 10.51 57.50 8.52
CA GLN A 352 10.97 56.11 8.62
C GLN A 352 12.29 55.89 7.87
N ALA A 353 12.41 56.43 6.66
CA ALA A 353 13.65 56.32 5.89
C ALA A 353 14.81 57.02 6.59
N GLU A 354 14.57 58.18 7.20
CA GLU A 354 15.60 58.90 7.95
C GLU A 354 16.07 58.15 9.20
N LEU A 355 15.15 57.55 9.96
CA LEU A 355 15.49 56.70 11.10
C LEU A 355 16.36 55.50 10.69
N LEU A 356 16.06 54.86 9.57
CA LEU A 356 16.86 53.74 9.06
C LEU A 356 18.25 54.17 8.58
N ARG A 357 18.39 55.35 7.99
CA ARG A 357 19.72 55.90 7.63
C ARG A 357 20.56 56.20 8.88
N GLN A 358 19.95 56.78 9.91
CA GLN A 358 20.63 57.04 11.18
C GLN A 358 21.09 55.74 11.85
N LEU A 359 20.24 54.70 11.83
CA LEU A 359 20.60 53.37 12.32
C LEU A 359 21.77 52.78 11.51
N ALA A 360 21.72 52.86 10.18
CA ALA A 360 22.80 52.37 9.32
C ALA A 360 24.13 53.07 9.60
N LYS A 361 24.12 54.40 9.80
CA LYS A 361 25.30 55.18 10.18
C LYS A 361 25.89 54.77 11.52
N LEU A 362 25.05 54.55 12.54
CA LEU A 362 25.49 54.09 13.86
C LEU A 362 26.11 52.70 13.82
N ARG A 363 25.62 51.83 12.94
CA ARG A 363 26.10 50.45 12.78
C ARG A 363 27.26 50.32 11.77
N GLY A 364 27.55 51.36 11.00
CA GLY A 364 28.55 51.31 9.92
C GLY A 364 28.09 50.51 8.70
N GLU A 365 26.78 50.42 8.45
CA GLU A 365 26.15 49.60 7.39
C GLU A 365 25.77 50.44 6.15
N GLU A 366 26.47 51.55 5.90
CA GLU A 366 26.14 52.49 4.81
C GLU A 366 26.46 51.94 3.42
N ALA A 367 27.32 50.93 3.31
CA ALA A 367 27.73 50.32 2.06
C ALA A 367 27.42 48.81 2.06
N PRO A 368 26.70 48.28 1.05
CA PRO A 368 26.48 46.85 0.93
C PRO A 368 27.78 46.13 0.58
N GLU A 369 28.11 45.06 1.32
CA GLU A 369 29.24 44.19 1.02
C GLU A 369 28.79 42.99 0.17
N LEU A 370 29.52 42.70 -0.91
CA LEU A 370 29.31 41.45 -1.64
C LEU A 370 29.91 40.30 -0.82
N ALA A 371 29.07 39.31 -0.48
CA ALA A 371 29.53 38.11 0.20
C ALA A 371 30.52 37.33 -0.70
N GLY A 372 31.82 37.47 -0.43
CA GLY A 372 32.86 36.73 -1.12
C GLY A 372 32.87 35.25 -0.72
N SER A 373 33.19 34.36 -1.66
CA SER A 373 33.28 32.89 -1.48
C SER A 373 34.34 32.40 -0.47
N GLY A 374 35.02 33.31 0.24
CA GLY A 374 36.10 33.01 1.19
C GLY A 374 36.07 33.81 2.49
N ALA A 375 35.04 34.63 2.73
CA ALA A 375 34.93 35.34 4.01
C ALA A 375 34.62 34.34 5.12
N LYS A 376 35.49 34.28 6.13
CA LYS A 376 35.36 33.46 7.35
C LYS A 376 34.26 34.00 8.27
N HIS A 377 33.04 34.14 7.76
CA HIS A 377 31.86 34.32 8.59
C HIS A 377 31.25 32.94 8.87
N SER A 378 30.84 32.70 10.12
CA SER A 378 30.38 31.41 10.66
C SER A 378 29.03 30.92 10.11
N GLY A 379 28.64 31.32 8.90
CA GLY A 379 27.33 31.00 8.29
C GLY A 379 27.41 30.09 7.08
N LEU A 380 26.53 29.08 7.05
CA LEU A 380 26.17 28.16 5.95
C LEU A 380 27.27 27.27 5.33
N PHE A 381 28.42 27.80 4.90
CA PHE A 381 29.43 27.00 4.16
C PHE A 381 30.42 26.23 5.05
N SER A 382 30.49 26.53 6.34
CA SER A 382 31.30 25.76 7.29
C SER A 382 30.72 24.35 7.52
N LYS A 383 29.39 24.20 7.51
CA LYS A 383 28.70 22.89 7.67
C LYS A 383 28.79 22.00 6.43
N LEU A 384 28.95 22.57 5.23
CA LEU A 384 29.14 21.80 3.99
C LEU A 384 30.57 21.24 3.85
N ARG A 385 31.56 21.90 4.44
CA ARG A 385 32.96 21.44 4.44
C ARG A 385 33.26 20.36 5.49
N SER A 386 32.42 20.17 6.50
CA SER A 386 32.60 19.14 7.53
C SER A 386 31.97 17.78 7.19
N LYS A 387 31.37 17.64 6.00
CA LYS A 387 30.71 16.40 5.53
C LYS A 387 31.37 15.78 4.28
N ARG A 388 32.61 16.16 3.97
CA ARG A 388 33.44 15.49 2.96
C ARG A 388 34.58 14.72 3.59
#